data_AF-A0A972U044-F1
#
_entry.id   AF-A0A972U044-F1
#
_cell.length_a   1.000
_cell.length_b   1.000
_cell.length_c   1.000
_cell.angle_alpha   90.00
_cell.angle_beta   90.00
_cell.angle_gamma   90.00
#
_symmetry.space_group_name_H-M   'P 1'
#
loop_
_entity.id
_entity.type
_entity.pdbx_description
1 polymer ?
#
loop_
_entity_poly.entity_id
_entity_poly.type
_entity_poly.pdbx_seq_one_letter_code
_entity_poly.pdbx_strand_id
1 'polypeptide(L)'
;MTKHIDTVEQYSAGIDQMWAMLQDQAYWNGKYAALGATNLEWLEFTPEGDTLKVSSVRHVVANLPSAAKKIIGETAEVTQTEEWTRNGDELTAKITINTKGAPGGFNGSSKISPSD
;
A
#
# COMPACT_ATOMS: atom_id res chain seq x y z
N MET A 1 -16.65 9.93 11.80
CA MET A 1 -16.34 8.62 12.41
C MET A 1 -15.10 8.08 11.73
N THR A 2 -13.99 8.00 12.44
CA THR A 2 -12.78 7.31 11.96
C THR A 2 -13.03 5.82 12.12
N LYS A 3 -13.03 5.06 11.01
CA LYS A 3 -13.09 3.60 11.08
C LYS A 3 -11.65 3.09 11.23
N HIS A 4 -11.42 2.28 12.25
CA HIS A 4 -10.18 1.53 12.43
C HIS A 4 -10.42 0.10 11.96
N ILE A 5 -9.45 -0.46 11.24
CA ILE A 5 -9.50 -1.82 10.70
C ILE A 5 -8.15 -2.45 11.01
N ASP A 6 -8.18 -3.58 11.70
CA ASP A 6 -7.02 -4.43 11.95
C ASP A 6 -7.22 -5.76 11.23
N THR A 7 -6.17 -6.28 10.61
CA THR A 7 -6.19 -7.56 9.89
C THR A 7 -4.87 -8.27 10.11
N VAL A 8 -4.94 -9.58 10.34
CA VAL A 8 -3.76 -10.45 10.50
C VAL A 8 -3.84 -11.53 9.44
N GLU A 9 -2.75 -11.71 8.71
CA GLU A 9 -2.61 -12.72 7.68
C GLU A 9 -1.37 -13.58 7.97
N GLN A 10 -1.40 -14.84 7.55
CA GLN A 10 -0.27 -15.77 7.68
C GLN A 10 0.19 -16.20 6.29
N TYR A 11 1.50 -16.23 6.11
CA TYR A 11 2.14 -16.65 4.88
C TYR A 11 3.14 -17.76 5.19
N SER A 12 3.32 -18.71 4.27
CA SER A 12 4.34 -19.77 4.39
C SER A 12 5.75 -19.29 4.05
N ALA A 13 5.89 -18.08 3.52
CA ALA A 13 7.17 -17.48 3.14
C ALA A 13 7.93 -16.95 4.37
N GLY A 14 9.25 -17.13 4.38
CA GLY A 14 10.13 -16.57 5.40
C GLY A 14 10.35 -15.06 5.22
N ILE A 15 10.87 -14.40 6.27
CA ILE A 15 11.10 -12.94 6.26
C ILE A 15 12.02 -12.49 5.13
N ASP A 16 13.07 -13.25 4.82
CA ASP A 16 13.95 -12.96 3.67
C ASP A 16 13.22 -12.98 2.33
N GLN A 17 12.31 -13.94 2.15
CA GLN A 17 11.53 -14.05 0.92
C GLN A 17 10.52 -12.90 0.82
N MET A 18 9.88 -12.55 1.93
CA MET A 18 8.97 -11.40 2.00
C MET A 18 9.69 -10.09 1.71
N TRP A 19 10.90 -9.92 2.27
CA TRP A 19 11.72 -8.73 2.02
C TRP A 19 12.17 -8.64 0.56
N ALA A 20 12.68 -9.74 -0.01
CA ALA A 20 13.04 -9.79 -1.43
C ALA A 20 11.84 -9.48 -2.34
N MET A 21 10.66 -10.00 -2.02
CA MET A 21 9.41 -9.71 -2.75
C MET A 21 9.05 -8.22 -2.67
N LEU A 22 9.15 -7.60 -1.50
CA LEU A 22 8.85 -6.16 -1.33
C LEU A 22 9.82 -5.29 -2.14
N GLN A 23 11.09 -5.67 -2.23
CA GLN A 23 12.09 -4.96 -3.03
C GLN A 23 11.94 -5.16 -4.56
N ASP A 24 11.09 -6.09 -5.00
CA ASP A 24 10.85 -6.33 -6.42
C ASP A 24 9.66 -5.50 -6.92
N GLN A 25 9.92 -4.50 -7.76
CA GLN A 25 8.88 -3.65 -8.35
C GLN A 25 7.85 -4.44 -9.18
N ALA A 26 8.21 -5.61 -9.71
CA ALA A 26 7.29 -6.47 -10.44
C ALA A 26 6.17 -7.02 -9.55
N TYR A 27 6.45 -7.35 -8.29
CA TYR A 27 5.43 -7.73 -7.31
C TYR A 27 4.39 -6.63 -7.16
N TRP A 28 4.82 -5.38 -7.04
CA TRP A 28 3.91 -4.25 -6.86
C TRP A 28 3.04 -3.97 -8.09
N ASN A 29 3.63 -4.06 -9.28
CA ASN A 29 2.88 -3.98 -10.54
C ASN A 29 1.78 -5.05 -10.58
N GLY A 30 2.12 -6.30 -10.22
CA GLY A 30 1.16 -7.40 -10.14
C GLY A 30 0.08 -7.17 -9.08
N LYS A 31 0.46 -6.73 -7.88
CA LYS A 31 -0.45 -6.39 -6.77
C LYS A 31 -1.47 -5.35 -7.21
N TYR A 32 -1.03 -4.24 -7.80
CA TYR A 32 -1.96 -3.18 -8.21
C TYR A 32 -2.84 -3.58 -9.40
N ALA A 33 -2.30 -4.32 -10.37
CA ALA A 33 -3.12 -4.88 -11.45
C ALA A 33 -4.20 -5.84 -10.92
N ALA A 34 -3.86 -6.73 -9.97
CA ALA A 34 -4.81 -7.66 -9.35
C ALA A 34 -5.90 -6.95 -8.53
N LEU A 35 -5.59 -5.77 -7.97
CA LEU A 35 -6.55 -4.91 -7.28
C LEU A 35 -7.40 -4.05 -8.25
N GLY A 36 -7.25 -4.24 -9.56
CA GLY A 36 -8.00 -3.52 -10.58
C GLY A 36 -7.55 -2.07 -10.78
N ALA A 37 -6.33 -1.73 -10.36
CA ALA A 37 -5.79 -0.39 -10.59
C ALA A 37 -5.49 -0.17 -12.08
N THR A 38 -5.72 1.06 -12.53
CA THR A 38 -5.39 1.54 -13.88
C THR A 38 -4.57 2.81 -13.79
N ASN A 39 -3.91 3.20 -14.90
CA ASN A 39 -3.02 4.37 -14.96
C ASN A 39 -2.02 4.41 -13.80
N LEU A 40 -1.37 3.27 -13.54
CA LEU A 40 -0.34 3.18 -12.51
C LEU A 40 0.89 3.98 -12.96
N GLU A 41 1.27 4.95 -12.15
CA GLU A 41 2.48 5.75 -12.30
C GLU A 41 3.31 5.64 -11.02
N TRP A 42 4.60 5.36 -11.18
CA TRP A 42 5.55 5.30 -10.09
C TRP A 42 6.13 6.69 -9.83
N LEU A 43 5.95 7.21 -8.61
CA LEU A 43 6.59 8.43 -8.14
C LEU A 43 7.95 8.14 -7.51
N GLU A 44 8.05 7.01 -6.79
CA GLU A 44 9.28 6.57 -6.13
C GLU A 44 9.28 5.04 -6.00
N PHE A 45 10.43 4.43 -6.22
CA PHE A 45 10.69 3.04 -5.89
C PHE A 45 12.18 2.90 -5.54
N THR A 46 12.49 2.98 -4.25
CA THR A 46 13.87 3.14 -3.77
C THR A 46 14.19 2.09 -2.70
N PRO A 47 14.70 0.90 -3.06
CA PRO A 47 15.29 -0.03 -2.11
C PRO A 47 16.70 0.46 -1.73
N GLU A 48 16.96 0.58 -0.42
CA GLU A 48 18.26 0.99 0.12
C GLU A 48 18.55 0.23 1.43
N GLY A 49 19.40 -0.80 1.34
CA GLY A 49 19.77 -1.65 2.48
C GLY A 49 18.55 -2.25 3.15
N ASP A 50 18.31 -1.84 4.40
CA ASP A 50 17.19 -2.27 5.24
C ASP A 50 15.96 -1.36 5.12
N THR A 51 15.91 -0.48 4.13
CA THR A 51 14.77 0.41 3.89
C THR A 51 14.25 0.29 2.46
N LEU A 52 12.96 0.56 2.29
CA LEU A 52 12.32 0.64 0.98
C LEU A 52 11.27 1.75 1.00
N LYS A 53 11.36 2.67 0.05
CA LYS A 53 10.31 3.66 -0.22
C LYS A 53 9.57 3.31 -1.50
N VAL A 54 8.25 3.27 -1.41
CA VAL A 54 7.36 2.98 -2.53
C VAL A 54 6.32 4.08 -2.60
N SER A 55 6.25 4.81 -3.71
CA SER A 55 5.22 5.82 -3.93
C SER A 55 4.64 5.71 -5.34
N SER A 56 3.31 5.70 -5.44
CA SER A 56 2.60 5.57 -6.70
C SER A 56 1.34 6.43 -6.75
N VAL A 57 0.93 6.77 -7.97
CA VAL A 57 -0.40 7.29 -8.29
C VAL A 57 -1.10 6.27 -9.16
N ARG A 58 -2.40 6.03 -8.91
CA ARG A 58 -3.21 5.13 -9.72
C ARG A 58 -4.69 5.48 -9.64
N HIS A 59 -5.45 5.06 -10.64
CA HIS A 59 -6.90 5.06 -10.60
C HIS A 59 -7.45 3.75 -10.05
N VAL A 60 -8.41 3.83 -9.13
CA VAL A 60 -9.16 2.68 -8.61
C VAL A 60 -10.66 2.93 -8.71
N VAL A 61 -11.45 1.87 -8.85
CA VAL A 61 -12.92 1.98 -8.75
C VAL A 61 -13.27 2.46 -7.35
N ALA A 62 -14.01 3.57 -7.27
CA ALA A 62 -14.26 4.24 -6.00
C ALA A 62 -15.24 3.42 -5.14
N ASN A 63 -14.75 2.63 -4.18
CA ASN A 63 -15.58 2.09 -3.10
C ASN A 63 -15.74 3.13 -1.97
N LEU A 64 -16.11 4.36 -2.34
CA LEU A 64 -16.25 5.47 -1.43
C LEU A 64 -17.68 5.58 -0.87
N PRO A 65 -17.86 6.19 0.32
CA PRO A 65 -19.18 6.60 0.79
C PRO A 65 -19.91 7.44 -0.28
N SER A 66 -21.24 7.31 -0.34
CA SER A 66 -22.06 7.93 -1.39
C SER A 66 -21.88 9.45 -1.55
N ALA A 67 -21.59 10.16 -0.47
CA ALA A 67 -21.30 11.60 -0.51
C ALA A 67 -20.00 11.93 -1.28
N ALA A 68 -18.96 11.11 -1.13
CA ALA A 68 -17.68 11.30 -1.82
C ALA A 68 -17.75 10.85 -3.29
N LYS A 69 -18.51 9.79 -3.60
CA LYS A 69 -18.77 9.34 -4.99
C LYS A 69 -19.33 10.44 -5.89
N LYS A 70 -20.21 11.31 -5.37
CA LYS A 70 -20.80 12.43 -6.13
C LYS A 70 -19.79 13.50 -6.54
N ILE A 71 -18.68 13.62 -5.80
CA ILE A 71 -17.65 14.64 -6.02
C ILE A 71 -16.53 14.09 -6.90
N ILE A 72 -16.15 12.82 -6.67
CA ILE A 72 -14.96 12.19 -7.26
C ILE A 72 -15.29 11.44 -8.56
N GLY A 73 -16.54 11.00 -8.74
CA GLY A 73 -16.96 10.17 -9.86
C GLY A 73 -16.81 8.67 -9.59
N GLU A 74 -16.84 7.88 -10.66
CA GLU A 74 -16.80 6.41 -10.59
C GLU A 74 -15.40 5.86 -10.27
N THR A 75 -14.36 6.59 -10.68
CA THR A 75 -12.95 6.26 -10.45
C THR A 75 -12.28 7.33 -9.61
N ALA A 76 -11.45 6.91 -8.66
CA ALA A 76 -10.70 7.80 -7.79
C ALA A 76 -9.21 7.73 -8.11
N GLU A 77 -8.55 8.89 -8.25
CA GLU A 77 -7.09 9.00 -8.28
C GLU A 77 -6.55 8.91 -6.86
N VAL A 78 -5.68 7.93 -6.64
CA VAL A 78 -5.13 7.58 -5.34
C VAL A 78 -3.62 7.69 -5.39
N THR A 79 -3.06 8.51 -4.50
CA THR A 79 -1.63 8.54 -4.20
C THR A 79 -1.38 7.68 -2.97
N GLN A 80 -0.45 6.75 -3.06
CA GLN A 80 -0.04 5.89 -1.94
C GLN A 80 1.46 5.96 -1.75
N THR A 81 1.88 6.15 -0.52
CA THR A 81 3.27 6.07 -0.09
C THR A 81 3.39 5.03 1.01
N GLU A 82 4.36 4.13 0.86
CA GLU A 82 4.76 3.15 1.87
C GLU A 82 6.25 3.30 2.17
N GLU A 83 6.58 3.41 3.45
CA GLU A 83 7.95 3.42 3.96
C GLU A 83 8.17 2.15 4.77
N TRP A 84 8.94 1.23 4.21
CA TRP A 84 9.27 -0.05 4.82
C TRP A 84 10.65 -0.01 5.49
N THR A 85 10.79 -0.73 6.59
CA THR A 85 12.05 -0.93 7.29
C THR A 85 12.17 -2.37 7.77
N ARG A 86 13.31 -2.99 7.49
CA ARG A 86 13.71 -4.30 8.00
C ARG A 86 14.53 -4.13 9.27
N ASN A 87 14.18 -4.87 10.31
CA ASN A 87 14.88 -4.91 11.60
C ASN A 87 15.09 -6.37 11.99
N GLY A 88 16.17 -6.99 11.49
CA GLY A 88 16.41 -8.42 11.67
C GLY A 88 15.32 -9.27 11.01
N ASP A 89 14.54 -9.97 11.84
CA ASP A 89 13.43 -10.83 11.43
C ASP A 89 12.06 -10.11 11.45
N GLU A 90 12.04 -8.79 11.57
CA GLU A 90 10.81 -7.99 11.52
C GLU A 90 10.82 -7.03 10.34
N LEU A 91 9.70 -6.93 9.64
CA LEU A 91 9.44 -5.88 8.65
C LEU A 91 8.34 -4.96 9.18
N THR A 92 8.57 -3.65 9.13
CA THR A 92 7.57 -2.66 9.53
C THR A 92 7.31 -1.68 8.40
N ALA A 93 6.10 -1.13 8.32
CA ALA A 93 5.75 -0.13 7.34
C ALA A 93 4.89 0.98 7.93
N LYS A 94 5.10 2.21 7.44
CA LYS A 94 4.10 3.28 7.50
C LYS A 94 3.46 3.44 6.13
N ILE A 95 2.14 3.54 6.10
CA ILE A 95 1.35 3.59 4.87
C ILE A 95 0.48 4.84 4.91
N THR A 96 0.60 5.69 3.90
CA THR A 96 -0.28 6.85 3.69
C THR A 96 -0.95 6.75 2.33
N ILE A 97 -2.27 6.91 2.31
CA ILE A 97 -3.08 6.88 1.09
C ILE A 97 -3.94 8.13 1.07
N ASN A 98 -3.81 8.91 -0.01
CA ASN A 98 -4.61 10.10 -0.25
C ASN A 98 -5.44 9.92 -1.51
N THR A 99 -6.72 10.27 -1.44
CA THR A 99 -7.62 10.25 -2.59
C THR A 99 -7.89 11.67 -3.05
N LYS A 100 -7.60 11.97 -4.31
CA LYS A 100 -7.80 13.31 -4.87
C LYS A 100 -9.28 13.70 -4.81
N GLY A 101 -9.56 14.90 -4.28
CA GLY A 101 -10.92 15.42 -4.15
C GLY A 101 -11.73 14.85 -2.98
N ALA A 102 -11.21 13.88 -2.21
CA ALA A 102 -11.84 13.41 -0.98
C ALA A 102 -11.38 14.24 0.22
N PRO A 103 -12.29 14.67 1.12
CA PRO A 103 -11.91 15.23 2.41
C PRO A 103 -11.48 14.10 3.36
N GLY A 104 -10.27 13.57 3.19
CA GLY A 104 -9.69 12.54 4.05
C GLY A 104 -8.60 11.71 3.39
N GLY A 105 -7.76 11.09 4.21
CA GLY A 105 -6.75 10.13 3.82
C GLY A 105 -6.73 8.94 4.78
N PHE A 106 -6.12 7.84 4.36
CA PHE A 106 -5.87 6.67 5.21
C PHE A 106 -4.42 6.69 5.66
N ASN A 107 -4.20 6.54 6.96
CA ASN A 107 -2.88 6.27 7.52
C ASN A 107 -2.95 4.90 8.19
N GLY A 108 -1.96 4.06 7.92
CA GLY A 108 -1.87 2.72 8.47
C GLY A 108 -0.43 2.36 8.78
N SER A 109 -0.29 1.23 9.47
CA SER A 109 1.00 0.59 9.74
C SER A 109 0.90 -0.89 9.45
N SER A 110 1.99 -1.49 8.99
CA SER A 110 2.12 -2.94 8.86
C SER A 110 3.28 -3.45 9.70
N LYS A 111 3.15 -4.67 10.20
CA LYS A 111 4.21 -5.41 10.86
C LYS A 111 4.15 -6.85 10.37
N ILE A 112 5.29 -7.38 9.95
CA ILE A 112 5.48 -8.77 9.55
C ILE A 112 6.58 -9.34 10.43
N SER A 113 6.30 -10.45 11.10
CA SER A 113 7.23 -11.19 11.94
C SER A 113 6.96 -12.69 11.79
N PRO A 114 7.93 -13.56 12.12
CA PRO A 114 7.68 -14.99 12.23
C PRO A 114 6.48 -15.28 13.11
N SER A 115 5.65 -16.21 12.69
CA SER A 115 4.62 -16.81 13.54
C SER A 115 5.24 -17.95 14.36
N ASP A 116 4.85 -18.06 15.63
CA ASP A 116 5.20 -19.19 16.50
C ASP A 116 4.63 -20.53 16.01
#